data_AF-A0A7K0C5P4-F1
#
_entry.id   AF-A0A7K0C5P4-F1
#
_cell.length_a   1.000
_cell.length_b   1.000
_cell.length_c   1.000
_cell.angle_alpha   90.00
_cell.angle_beta   90.00
_cell.angle_gamma   90.00
#
_symmetry.space_group_name_H-M   'P 1'
#
loop_
_entity.id
_entity.type
_entity.pdbx_description
1 polymer ?
#
loop_
_entity_poly.entity_id
_entity_poly.type
_entity_poly.pdbx_seq_one_letter_code
_entity_poly.pdbx_strand_id
1 'polypeptide(L)'
;MLFSPGWRAPIRQGEVLAVFTLGLLLGGILSATVIWLLSGLAEPLPSSARALAIVAVAALGAAREFGLLSIPLPQNARQIPQEVLQTRLRRGSLQFGFELGTGVRTYVSASTPYVLALGLLLSHQGPFATAAAGSAFGAGRALSAALTWWSRDPDRDARIAVRMPWIKRLTALAVFLALALWAI
;
A
#
# COMPACT_ATOMS: atom_id res chain seq x y z
N MET A 1 0.75 26.22 14.05
CA MET A 1 1.25 25.54 12.84
C MET A 1 1.13 24.04 13.08
N LEU A 2 0.14 23.40 12.47
CA LEU A 2 -0.12 21.96 12.66
C LEU A 2 0.99 21.15 11.98
N PHE A 3 1.68 20.32 12.77
CA PHE A 3 2.72 19.40 12.30
C PHE A 3 2.13 18.44 11.27
N SER A 4 2.28 18.77 9.98
CA SER A 4 1.98 17.82 8.92
C SER A 4 3.04 16.72 8.92
N PRO A 5 2.69 15.47 8.57
CA PRO A 5 3.58 14.34 8.67
C PRO A 5 4.91 14.58 7.96
N GLY A 6 6.00 14.06 8.54
CA GLY A 6 7.27 13.74 7.90
C GLY A 6 7.96 14.86 7.11
N TRP A 7 7.42 15.16 5.94
CA TRP A 7 7.96 16.08 4.94
C TRP A 7 7.58 17.54 5.14
N ARG A 8 6.56 17.87 5.93
CA ARG A 8 6.22 19.27 6.29
C ARG A 8 6.69 19.64 7.70
N ALA A 9 7.63 18.89 8.28
CA ALA A 9 8.27 19.26 9.52
C ALA A 9 8.93 20.66 9.38
N PRO A 10 8.88 21.53 10.40
CA PRO A 10 9.47 22.86 10.29
C PRO A 10 11.01 22.83 10.27
N ILE A 11 11.64 21.75 10.75
CA ILE A 11 13.09 21.60 10.94
C ILE A 11 13.49 20.16 10.56
N ARG A 12 14.70 19.97 10.00
CA ARG A 12 15.30 18.65 9.68
C ARG A 12 14.42 17.73 8.81
N GLN A 13 13.65 18.32 7.88
CA GLN A 13 12.69 17.61 7.02
C GLN A 13 13.25 16.34 6.37
N GLY A 14 14.48 16.37 5.86
CA GLY A 14 15.11 15.21 5.22
C GLY A 14 15.29 14.03 6.18
N GLU A 15 15.74 14.28 7.42
CA GLU A 15 15.88 13.23 8.43
C GLU A 15 14.51 12.66 8.83
N VAL A 16 13.52 13.53 9.00
CA VAL A 16 12.17 13.13 9.40
C VAL A 16 11.52 12.30 8.28
N LEU A 17 11.71 12.68 7.02
CA LEU A 17 11.27 11.92 5.85
C LEU A 17 11.97 10.56 5.75
N ALA A 18 13.27 10.49 6.05
CA ALA A 18 14.01 9.22 6.06
C ALA A 18 13.48 8.26 7.15
N VAL A 19 13.25 8.78 8.35
CA VAL A 19 12.69 7.99 9.47
C VAL A 19 11.26 7.54 9.19
N PHE A 20 10.44 8.41 8.59
CA PHE A 20 9.09 8.06 8.14
C PHE A 20 9.11 6.98 7.04
N THR A 21 10.02 7.11 6.07
CA THR A 21 10.23 6.12 5.00
C THR A 21 10.64 4.78 5.58
N LEU A 22 11.58 4.75 6.54
CA LEU A 22 11.95 3.53 7.24
C LEU A 22 10.73 2.88 7.91
N GLY A 23 9.91 3.68 8.59
CA GLY A 23 8.64 3.20 9.16
C GLY A 23 7.76 2.54 8.10
N LEU A 24 7.52 3.21 6.97
CA LEU A 24 6.69 2.68 5.88
C LEU A 24 7.18 1.34 5.36
N LEU A 25 8.49 1.20 5.14
CA LEU A 25 9.09 -0.04 4.67
C LEU A 25 8.93 -1.15 5.69
N LEU A 26 9.23 -0.88 6.97
CA LEU A 26 9.08 -1.86 8.05
C LEU A 26 7.62 -2.31 8.23
N GLY A 27 6.66 -1.38 8.14
CA GLY A 27 5.24 -1.70 8.20
C GLY A 27 4.78 -2.54 7.02
N GLY A 28 5.26 -2.25 5.81
CA GLY A 28 4.96 -3.03 4.61
C GLY A 28 5.55 -4.44 4.68
N ILE A 29 6.81 -4.57 5.15
CA ILE A 29 7.45 -5.87 5.41
C ILE A 29 6.63 -6.67 6.43
N LEU A 30 6.23 -6.06 7.55
CA LEU A 30 5.43 -6.75 8.57
C LEU A 30 4.12 -7.32 7.97
N SER A 31 3.37 -6.51 7.24
CA SER A 31 2.13 -6.98 6.60
C SER A 31 2.39 -8.12 5.62
N ALA A 32 3.46 -8.03 4.83
CA ALA A 32 3.86 -9.10 3.93
C ALA A 32 4.27 -10.38 4.66
N THR A 33 5.02 -10.28 5.77
CA THR A 33 5.37 -11.44 6.60
C THR A 33 4.12 -12.11 7.17
N VAL A 34 3.14 -11.34 7.64
CA VAL A 34 1.86 -11.90 8.09
C VAL A 34 1.13 -12.61 6.95
N ILE A 35 1.09 -12.01 5.75
CA ILE A 35 0.49 -12.64 4.56
C ILE A 35 1.20 -13.95 4.20
N TRP A 36 2.53 -13.97 4.23
CA TRP A 36 3.33 -15.17 3.97
C TRP A 36 3.07 -16.27 5.00
N LEU A 37 2.97 -15.93 6.29
CA LEU A 37 2.60 -16.92 7.32
C LEU A 37 1.20 -17.49 7.06
N LEU A 38 0.25 -16.64 6.65
CA LEU A 38 -1.13 -17.05 6.36
C LEU A 38 -1.27 -17.78 5.01
N SER A 39 -0.30 -17.70 4.10
CA SER A 39 -0.38 -18.41 2.82
C SER A 39 -0.41 -19.93 3.00
N GLY A 40 0.13 -20.45 4.10
CA GLY A 40 0.00 -21.87 4.46
C GLY A 40 -1.45 -22.36 4.55
N LEU A 41 -2.41 -21.48 4.86
CA LEU A 41 -3.84 -21.82 4.90
C LEU A 41 -4.42 -22.15 3.51
N ALA A 42 -3.74 -21.72 2.43
CA ALA A 42 -4.13 -22.02 1.06
C ALA A 42 -3.44 -23.30 0.51
N GLU A 43 -2.65 -24.02 1.31
CA GLU A 43 -2.00 -25.28 0.92
C GLU A 43 -2.97 -26.36 0.40
N PRO A 44 -4.17 -26.56 0.98
CA PRO A 44 -5.09 -27.59 0.50
C PRO A 44 -5.63 -27.33 -0.92
N LEU A 45 -5.46 -26.12 -1.47
CA LEU A 45 -5.98 -25.76 -2.79
C LEU A 45 -5.02 -26.20 -3.91
N PRO A 46 -5.53 -26.88 -4.95
CA PRO A 46 -4.73 -27.20 -6.14
C PRO A 46 -4.14 -25.94 -6.79
N SER A 47 -2.97 -26.07 -7.43
CA SER A 47 -2.29 -24.95 -8.10
C SER A 47 -3.16 -24.22 -9.11
N SER A 48 -3.94 -24.95 -9.92
CA SER A 48 -4.88 -24.39 -10.89
C SER A 48 -6.01 -23.59 -10.23
N ALA A 49 -6.55 -24.08 -9.11
CA ALA A 49 -7.57 -23.37 -8.34
C ALA A 49 -7.03 -22.06 -7.76
N ARG A 50 -5.79 -22.06 -7.25
CA ARG A 50 -5.12 -20.85 -6.77
C ARG A 50 -4.86 -19.86 -7.89
N ALA A 51 -4.35 -20.32 -9.04
CA ALA A 51 -4.12 -19.47 -10.21
C ALA A 51 -5.42 -18.81 -10.70
N LEU A 52 -6.50 -19.59 -10.83
CA LEU A 52 -7.81 -19.08 -11.19
C LEU A 52 -8.34 -18.06 -10.18
N ALA A 53 -8.18 -18.32 -8.88
CA ALA A 53 -8.58 -17.40 -7.82
C ALA A 53 -7.80 -16.07 -7.88
N ILE A 54 -6.49 -16.12 -8.16
CA ILE A 54 -5.65 -14.91 -8.33
C ILE A 54 -6.16 -14.06 -9.50
N VAL A 55 -6.39 -14.68 -10.66
CA VAL A 55 -6.92 -13.98 -11.84
C VAL A 55 -8.30 -13.43 -11.58
N ALA A 56 -9.18 -14.20 -10.92
CA ALA A 56 -10.53 -13.75 -10.58
C ALA A 56 -10.51 -12.53 -9.64
N VAL A 57 -9.69 -12.56 -8.59
CA VAL A 57 -9.52 -11.42 -7.66
C VAL A 57 -8.97 -10.19 -8.40
N ALA A 58 -8.02 -10.38 -9.32
CA ALA A 58 -7.47 -9.29 -10.12
C ALA A 58 -8.52 -8.69 -11.08
N ALA A 59 -9.35 -9.53 -11.71
CA ALA A 59 -10.45 -9.11 -12.56
C ALA A 59 -11.50 -8.32 -11.77
N LEU A 60 -11.88 -8.80 -10.58
CA LEU A 60 -12.81 -8.10 -9.69
C LEU A 60 -12.24 -6.74 -9.24
N GLY A 61 -10.96 -6.69 -8.90
CA GLY A 61 -10.26 -5.45 -8.56
C GLY A 61 -10.28 -4.44 -9.71
N ALA A 62 -10.00 -4.88 -10.94
CA ALA A 62 -10.09 -4.04 -12.13
C ALA A 62 -11.52 -3.56 -12.36
N ALA A 63 -12.50 -4.47 -12.39
CA ALA A 63 -13.91 -4.14 -12.59
C ALA A 63 -14.42 -3.09 -11.57
N ARG A 64 -13.99 -3.21 -10.29
CA ARG A 64 -14.27 -2.21 -9.25
C ARG A 64 -13.67 -0.84 -9.58
N GLU A 65 -12.41 -0.75 -10.01
CA GLU A 65 -11.78 0.54 -10.37
C GLU A 65 -12.40 1.19 -11.61
N PHE A 66 -12.98 0.40 -12.51
CA PHE A 66 -13.77 0.90 -13.64
C PHE A 66 -15.20 1.30 -13.26
N GLY A 67 -15.63 1.05 -12.02
CA GLY A 67 -16.99 1.35 -11.56
C GLY A 67 -18.05 0.37 -12.03
N LEU A 68 -17.64 -0.82 -12.51
CA LEU A 68 -18.56 -1.89 -12.93
C LEU A 68 -19.15 -2.64 -11.72
N LEU A 69 -18.46 -2.59 -10.58
CA LEU A 69 -18.85 -3.26 -9.33
C LEU A 69 -18.68 -2.31 -8.15
N SER A 70 -19.62 -2.35 -7.20
CA SER A 70 -19.52 -1.62 -5.93
C SER A 70 -19.27 -2.60 -4.79
N ILE A 71 -17.99 -2.91 -4.56
CA ILE A 71 -17.55 -3.77 -3.47
C ILE A 71 -16.85 -2.91 -2.41
N PRO A 72 -17.29 -2.91 -1.14
CA PRO A 72 -16.58 -2.23 -0.07
C PRO A 72 -15.22 -2.90 0.15
N LEU A 73 -14.16 -2.10 0.24
CA LEU A 73 -12.84 -2.63 0.57
C LEU A 73 -12.75 -2.83 2.09
N PRO A 74 -12.04 -3.88 2.56
CA PRO A 74 -11.82 -4.08 3.98
C PRO A 74 -10.89 -2.97 4.49
N GLN A 75 -11.50 -1.96 5.10
CA GLN A 75 -10.84 -0.75 5.58
C GLN A 75 -11.21 -0.54 7.04
N ASN A 76 -10.21 -0.27 7.88
CA ASN A 76 -10.43 0.15 9.25
C ASN A 76 -10.65 1.67 9.28
N ALA A 77 -11.79 2.11 9.82
CA ALA A 77 -12.13 3.54 9.89
C ALA A 77 -11.28 4.33 10.92
N ARG A 78 -10.44 3.65 11.69
CA ARG A 78 -9.55 4.29 12.68
C ARG A 78 -8.33 4.87 12.01
N GLN A 79 -8.30 6.20 11.87
CA GLN A 79 -7.09 6.92 11.45
C GLN A 79 -6.01 6.87 12.54
N ILE A 80 -4.75 7.01 12.12
CA ILE A 80 -3.61 7.08 13.05
C ILE A 80 -3.72 8.39 13.85
N PRO A 81 -3.72 8.34 15.20
CA PRO A 81 -3.89 9.54 16.02
C PRO A 81 -2.79 10.57 15.76
N GLN A 82 -3.15 11.86 15.66
CA GLN A 82 -2.20 12.93 15.34
C GLN A 82 -1.23 13.22 16.50
N GLU A 83 -1.61 12.83 17.71
CA GLU A 83 -0.83 12.98 18.95
C GLU A 83 0.49 12.19 18.89
N VAL A 84 0.54 11.13 18.06
CA VAL A 84 1.77 10.36 17.78
C VAL A 84 2.87 11.29 17.25
N LEU A 85 2.53 12.31 16.46
CA LEU A 85 3.49 13.27 15.92
C LEU A 85 3.92 14.35 16.94
N GLN A 86 3.19 14.50 18.05
CA GLN A 86 3.38 15.59 19.02
C GLN A 86 4.41 15.26 20.11
N THR A 87 4.63 13.98 20.41
CA THR A 87 5.37 13.62 21.65
C THR A 87 6.89 13.57 21.44
N ARG A 88 7.38 13.18 20.24
CA ARG A 88 8.79 13.28 19.77
C ARG A 88 8.87 13.17 18.24
N LEU A 89 9.44 14.16 17.55
CA LEU A 89 9.39 14.26 16.07
C LEU A 89 9.89 13.01 15.32
N ARG A 90 11.08 12.48 15.65
CA ARG A 90 11.65 11.29 14.98
C ARG A 90 10.85 10.02 15.31
N ARG A 91 10.62 9.75 16.60
CA ARG A 91 9.90 8.54 17.06
C ARG A 91 8.45 8.54 16.57
N GLY A 92 7.79 9.69 16.62
CA GLY A 92 6.44 9.88 16.10
C GLY A 92 6.36 9.66 14.61
N SER A 93 7.34 10.17 13.84
CA SER A 93 7.40 9.95 12.39
C SER A 93 7.66 8.48 12.04
N LEU A 94 8.52 7.79 12.81
CA LEU A 94 8.75 6.36 12.63
C LEU A 94 7.47 5.56 12.89
N GLN A 95 6.81 5.80 14.02
CA GLN A 95 5.58 5.10 14.40
C GLN A 95 4.46 5.39 13.40
N PHE A 96 4.25 6.66 13.03
CA PHE A 96 3.25 7.04 12.04
C PHE A 96 3.54 6.39 10.69
N GLY A 97 4.80 6.42 10.24
CA GLY A 97 5.23 5.74 9.02
C GLY A 97 5.00 4.23 9.08
N PHE A 98 5.30 3.59 10.21
CA PHE A 98 5.09 2.16 10.43
C PHE A 98 3.61 1.78 10.37
N GLU A 99 2.77 2.44 11.17
CA GLU A 99 1.32 2.18 11.16
C GLU A 99 0.71 2.45 9.78
N LEU A 100 1.16 3.50 9.09
CA LEU A 100 0.76 3.78 7.72
C LEU A 100 1.25 2.67 6.77
N GLY A 101 2.48 2.21 6.94
CA GLY A 101 3.10 1.16 6.12
C GLY A 101 2.36 -0.18 6.19
N THR A 102 1.77 -0.51 7.33
CA THR A 102 0.99 -1.76 7.47
C THR A 102 -0.27 -1.79 6.59
N GLY A 103 -0.84 -0.63 6.24
CA GLY A 103 -2.12 -0.56 5.53
C GLY A 103 -3.35 -0.84 6.39
N VAL A 104 -3.19 -1.17 7.68
CA VAL A 104 -4.30 -1.63 8.56
C VAL A 104 -5.04 -0.49 9.25
N ARG A 105 -4.39 0.67 9.46
CA ARG A 105 -4.98 1.85 10.14
C ARG A 105 -5.09 3.06 9.21
N THR A 106 -5.31 2.80 7.93
CA THR A 106 -5.30 3.82 6.88
C THR A 106 -6.25 3.44 5.76
N TYR A 107 -6.87 4.45 5.17
CA TYR A 107 -7.71 4.26 4.01
C TYR A 107 -6.84 3.95 2.78
N VAL A 108 -6.94 2.70 2.32
CA VAL A 108 -6.38 2.27 1.02
C VAL A 108 -7.53 2.22 0.02
N SER A 109 -7.69 3.31 -0.74
CA SER A 109 -8.85 3.49 -1.63
C SER A 109 -8.70 2.84 -3.01
N ALA A 110 -7.53 2.28 -3.31
CA ALA A 110 -7.27 1.51 -4.52
C ALA A 110 -7.41 0.02 -4.22
N SER A 111 -7.92 -0.75 -5.18
CA SER A 111 -8.11 -2.19 -5.07
C SER A 111 -6.79 -2.95 -5.22
N THR A 112 -5.82 -2.39 -5.95
CA THR A 112 -4.56 -3.06 -6.31
C THR A 112 -3.77 -3.62 -5.12
N PRO A 113 -3.59 -2.90 -3.98
CA PRO A 113 -2.89 -3.47 -2.83
C PRO A 113 -3.58 -4.69 -2.23
N TYR A 114 -4.91 -4.74 -2.28
CA TYR A 114 -5.68 -5.91 -1.82
C TYR A 114 -5.56 -7.09 -2.79
N VAL A 115 -5.58 -6.81 -4.09
CA VAL A 115 -5.30 -7.82 -5.12
C VAL A 115 -3.90 -8.41 -4.94
N LEU A 116 -2.89 -7.57 -4.71
CA LEU A 116 -1.52 -8.01 -4.44
C LEU A 116 -1.45 -8.86 -3.17
N ALA A 117 -2.08 -8.44 -2.07
CA ALA A 117 -2.09 -9.19 -0.82
C ALA A 117 -2.72 -10.58 -0.96
N LEU A 118 -3.87 -10.67 -1.62
CA LEU A 118 -4.53 -11.95 -1.92
C LEU A 118 -3.72 -12.79 -2.92
N GLY A 119 -3.09 -12.15 -3.91
CA GLY A 119 -2.18 -12.78 -4.84
C GLY A 119 -1.01 -13.47 -4.15
N LEU A 120 -0.35 -12.77 -3.22
CA LEU A 120 0.75 -13.31 -2.42
C LEU A 120 0.29 -14.44 -1.50
N LEU A 121 -0.89 -14.29 -0.87
CA LEU A 121 -1.49 -15.32 -0.02
C LEU A 121 -1.75 -16.62 -0.81
N LEU A 122 -2.21 -16.52 -2.05
CA LEU A 122 -2.59 -17.69 -2.87
C LEU A 122 -1.44 -18.27 -3.67
N SER A 123 -0.41 -17.48 -3.99
CA SER A 123 0.68 -17.92 -4.88
C SER A 123 1.82 -18.65 -4.17
N HIS A 124 1.83 -18.70 -2.83
CA HIS A 124 2.84 -19.39 -2.01
C HIS A 124 4.27 -18.96 -2.34
N GLN A 125 4.46 -17.66 -2.61
CA GLN A 125 5.80 -17.13 -2.87
C GLN A 125 6.71 -17.26 -1.64
N GLY A 126 8.02 -17.37 -1.88
CA GLY A 126 9.00 -17.41 -0.81
C GLY A 126 8.98 -16.15 0.07
N PRO A 127 9.53 -16.24 1.29
CA PRO A 127 9.49 -15.13 2.25
C PRO A 127 10.17 -13.86 1.73
N PHE A 128 11.28 -13.98 0.98
CA PHE A 128 11.99 -12.83 0.41
C PHE A 128 11.19 -12.10 -0.67
N ALA A 129 10.56 -12.83 -1.59
CA ALA A 129 9.73 -12.24 -2.64
C ALA A 129 8.50 -11.54 -2.03
N THR A 130 7.89 -12.16 -1.03
CA THR A 130 6.73 -11.60 -0.32
C THR A 130 7.13 -10.33 0.46
N ALA A 131 8.24 -10.37 1.20
CA ALA A 131 8.78 -9.20 1.91
C ALA A 131 9.19 -8.07 0.95
N ALA A 132 9.74 -8.39 -0.22
CA ALA A 132 10.05 -7.41 -1.25
C ALA A 132 8.78 -6.72 -1.78
N ALA A 133 7.69 -7.47 -1.98
CA ALA A 133 6.40 -6.90 -2.38
C ALA A 133 5.82 -5.98 -1.30
N GLY A 134 5.90 -6.38 -0.02
CA GLY A 134 5.54 -5.53 1.13
C GLY A 134 6.40 -4.26 1.20
N SER A 135 7.70 -4.39 0.98
CA SER A 135 8.63 -3.26 0.92
C SER A 135 8.29 -2.32 -0.23
N ALA A 136 7.95 -2.85 -1.42
CA ALA A 136 7.55 -2.07 -2.58
C ALA A 136 6.24 -1.29 -2.31
N PHE A 137 5.29 -1.89 -1.59
CA PHE A 137 4.09 -1.19 -1.13
C PHE A 137 4.44 0.01 -0.23
N GLY A 138 5.30 -0.20 0.77
CA GLY A 138 5.80 0.88 1.63
C GLY A 138 6.56 1.95 0.83
N ALA A 139 7.42 1.52 -0.10
CA ALA A 139 8.22 2.39 -0.95
C ALA A 139 7.38 3.26 -1.88
N GLY A 140 6.30 2.73 -2.46
CA GLY A 140 5.37 3.52 -3.28
C GLY A 140 4.71 4.66 -2.48
N ARG A 141 4.38 4.42 -1.21
CA ARG A 141 3.87 5.45 -0.30
C ARG A 141 4.95 6.46 0.07
N ALA A 142 6.18 6.00 0.33
CA ALA A 142 7.32 6.85 0.62
C ALA A 142 7.66 7.77 -0.57
N LEU A 143 7.61 7.24 -1.79
CA LEU A 143 7.83 7.98 -3.02
C LEU A 143 6.81 9.11 -3.17
N SER A 144 5.53 8.86 -2.85
CA SER A 144 4.52 9.92 -2.87
C SER A 144 4.88 11.07 -1.92
N ALA A 145 5.30 10.75 -0.68
CA ALA A 145 5.74 11.74 0.30
C ALA A 145 7.00 12.50 -0.14
N ALA A 146 7.98 11.79 -0.70
CA ALA A 146 9.22 12.38 -1.20
C ALA A 146 8.97 13.31 -2.40
N LEU A 147 8.11 12.92 -3.35
CA LEU A 147 7.71 13.77 -4.47
C LEU A 147 6.94 15.01 -4.01
N THR A 148 6.10 14.90 -2.97
CA THR A 148 5.48 16.07 -2.35
C THR A 148 6.54 17.00 -1.79
N TRP A 149 7.49 16.47 -1.03
CA TRP A 149 8.60 17.22 -0.45
C TRP A 149 9.45 17.96 -1.50
N TRP A 150 9.80 17.28 -2.60
CA TRP A 150 10.59 17.86 -3.68
C TRP A 150 9.83 18.92 -4.49
N SER A 151 8.55 18.66 -4.81
CA SER A 151 7.78 19.57 -5.65
C SER A 151 7.59 20.96 -5.04
N ARG A 152 7.45 21.04 -3.71
CA ARG A 152 7.09 22.25 -2.94
C ARG A 152 5.89 23.03 -3.49
N ASP A 153 5.07 22.39 -4.31
CA ASP A 153 3.97 23.02 -5.01
C ASP A 153 2.67 22.85 -4.21
N PRO A 154 2.02 23.95 -3.80
CA PRO A 154 0.81 23.89 -2.97
C PRO A 154 -0.39 23.26 -3.70
N ASP A 155 -0.43 23.32 -5.03
CA ASP A 155 -1.55 22.83 -5.85
C ASP A 155 -1.34 21.40 -6.37
N ARG A 156 -0.22 20.77 -6.03
CA ARG A 156 0.10 19.40 -6.48
C ARG A 156 -0.99 18.40 -6.10
N ASP A 157 -1.52 18.48 -4.89
CA ASP A 157 -2.53 17.55 -4.39
C ASP A 157 -3.81 17.63 -5.23
N ALA A 158 -4.23 18.84 -5.61
CA ALA A 158 -5.38 19.05 -6.49
C ALA A 158 -5.14 18.46 -7.90
N ARG A 159 -3.96 18.70 -8.48
CA ARG A 159 -3.61 18.16 -9.81
C ARG A 159 -3.51 16.64 -9.82
N ILE A 160 -3.04 16.04 -8.73
CA ILE A 160 -3.01 14.57 -8.57
C ILE A 160 -4.43 14.02 -8.39
N ALA A 161 -5.29 14.69 -7.62
CA ALA A 161 -6.67 14.26 -7.40
C ALA A 161 -7.44 14.10 -8.73
N VAL A 162 -7.27 15.04 -9.67
CA VAL A 162 -7.90 14.98 -11.01
C VAL A 162 -7.43 13.75 -11.81
N ARG A 163 -6.17 13.34 -11.65
CA ARG A 163 -5.58 12.19 -12.37
C ARG A 163 -5.76 10.86 -11.66
N MET A 164 -6.10 10.88 -10.38
CA MET A 164 -6.19 9.70 -9.52
C MET A 164 -7.12 8.59 -10.08
N PRO A 165 -8.31 8.89 -10.65
CA PRO A 165 -9.15 7.85 -11.24
C PRO A 165 -8.44 7.10 -12.38
N TRP A 166 -7.72 7.82 -13.25
CA TRP A 166 -6.96 7.23 -14.34
C TRP A 166 -5.78 6.41 -13.83
N ILE A 167 -5.04 6.92 -12.85
CA ILE A 167 -3.92 6.18 -12.24
C ILE A 167 -4.42 4.85 -11.68
N LYS A 168 -5.51 4.87 -10.89
CA LYS A 168 -6.09 3.65 -10.31
C LYS A 168 -6.54 2.65 -11.38
N ARG A 169 -7.25 3.12 -12.42
CA ARG A 169 -7.72 2.27 -13.52
C ARG A 169 -6.57 1.63 -14.30
N LEU A 170 -5.57 2.42 -14.69
CA LEU A 170 -4.41 1.94 -15.44
C LEU A 170 -3.57 0.97 -14.61
N THR A 171 -3.35 1.26 -13.32
CA THR A 171 -2.65 0.35 -12.42
C THR A 171 -3.43 -0.95 -12.23
N ALA A 172 -4.75 -0.89 -12.03
CA ALA A 172 -5.57 -2.10 -11.88
C ALA A 172 -5.60 -2.95 -13.15
N LEU A 173 -5.70 -2.32 -14.33
CA LEU A 173 -5.62 -3.01 -15.61
C LEU A 173 -4.25 -3.66 -15.82
N ALA A 174 -3.16 -2.93 -15.56
CA ALA A 174 -1.80 -3.44 -15.69
C ALA A 174 -1.56 -4.64 -14.76
N VAL A 175 -2.01 -4.57 -13.51
CA VAL A 175 -1.92 -5.69 -12.55
C VAL A 175 -2.76 -6.88 -13.00
N PHE A 176 -3.99 -6.65 -13.48
CA PHE A 176 -4.83 -7.71 -14.01
C PHE A 176 -4.16 -8.44 -15.18
N LEU A 177 -3.65 -7.70 -16.16
CA LEU A 177 -2.97 -8.27 -17.33
C LEU A 177 -1.70 -9.02 -16.92
N ALA A 178 -0.88 -8.47 -16.02
CA ALA A 178 0.32 -9.12 -15.53
C ALA A 178 0.01 -10.46 -14.83
N LEU A 179 -1.02 -10.49 -13.97
CA LEU A 179 -1.42 -11.71 -13.26
C LEU A 179 -2.11 -12.74 -14.16
N ALA A 180 -2.89 -12.28 -15.15
CA ALA A 180 -3.50 -13.16 -16.15
C ALA A 180 -2.45 -13.84 -17.02
N LEU A 181 -1.42 -13.09 -17.46
CA LEU A 181 -0.29 -13.64 -18.22
C LEU A 181 0.59 -14.58 -17.39
N TRP A 182 0.74 -14.32 -16.09
CA TRP A 182 1.49 -15.18 -15.19
C TRP A 182 0.79 -16.52 -14.91
N ALA A 183 -0.53 -16.55 -14.98
CA ALA A 183 -1.35 -17.72 -14.66
C ALA A 183 -1.53 -18.71 -15.83
N ILE A 184 -1.08 -18.35 -17.04
CA ILE A 184 -1.05 -19.20 -18.25
C ILE A 184 0.28 -19.94 -18.29
#